data_AF-A0A7S2F251-F1
#
_entry.id   AF-A0A7S2F251-F1
#
_cell.length_a   1.000
_cell.length_b   1.000
_cell.length_c   1.000
_cell.angle_alpha   90.00
_cell.angle_beta   90.00
_cell.angle_gamma   90.00
#
_symmetry.space_group_name_H-M   'P 1'
#
loop_
_entity.id
_entity.type
_entity.pdbx_description
1 polymer ?
#
loop_
_entity_poly.entity_id
_entity_poly.type
_entity_poly.pdbx_seq_one_letter_code
_entity_poly.pdbx_strand_id
1 'polypeptide(L)'
;LTALAIGLHNFPEGLATFVATLADPSAGVTLAIAIAVHNIPEGLCVSMPIYAATGNRVKAIGYALLSGVTEIFGALFGYLVLRGAGMSPLAYGILFGMVAGMMVFVSLKELIPTSLQYATGRDQHQQALSHAQKDRHQGKCPCLASCLAPPSCGARTTTSVAVFAGMAVMASSLLLFGA
;
A
#
# COMPACT_ATOMS: atom_id res chain seq x y z
N LEU A 1 7.95 1.93 -9.40
CA LEU A 1 8.69 0.86 -8.69
C LEU A 1 7.98 0.46 -7.41
N THR A 2 7.66 1.40 -6.52
CA THR A 2 6.99 1.15 -5.22
C THR A 2 5.69 0.35 -5.34
N ALA A 3 4.82 0.65 -6.31
CA ALA A 3 3.58 -0.12 -6.51
C ALA A 3 3.82 -1.58 -6.94
N LEU A 4 4.92 -1.85 -7.67
CA LEU A 4 5.31 -3.20 -8.07
C LEU A 4 5.95 -3.95 -6.90
N ALA A 5 6.82 -3.27 -6.14
CA ALA A 5 7.44 -3.82 -4.94
C ALA A 5 6.37 -4.20 -3.91
N ILE A 6 5.40 -3.31 -3.69
CA ILE A 6 4.25 -3.56 -2.83
C ILE A 6 3.43 -4.73 -3.37
N GLY A 7 3.04 -4.69 -4.64
CA GLY A 7 2.23 -5.75 -5.24
C GLY A 7 2.85 -7.15 -5.20
N LEU A 8 4.18 -7.28 -5.11
CA LEU A 8 4.84 -8.59 -5.00
C LEU A 8 4.92 -9.10 -3.54
N HIS A 9 4.85 -8.22 -2.54
CA HIS A 9 4.94 -8.63 -1.14
C HIS A 9 3.62 -9.22 -0.61
N ASN A 10 2.50 -8.97 -1.26
CA ASN A 10 1.22 -9.58 -0.86
C ASN A 10 1.20 -11.08 -1.15
N PHE A 11 2.07 -11.58 -2.06
CA PHE A 11 2.14 -13.01 -2.35
C PHE A 11 2.53 -13.83 -1.09
N PRO A 12 3.63 -13.50 -0.38
CA PRO A 12 3.95 -14.20 0.86
C PRO A 12 2.92 -13.99 1.99
N GLU A 13 2.16 -12.90 2.01
CA GLU A 13 1.05 -12.71 2.98
C GLU A 13 -0.10 -13.69 2.74
N GLY A 14 -0.53 -13.84 1.49
CA GLY A 14 -1.55 -14.81 1.10
C GLY A 14 -1.10 -16.23 1.39
N LEU A 15 0.16 -16.56 1.08
CA LEU A 15 0.75 -17.85 1.38
C LEU A 15 0.80 -18.11 2.90
N ALA A 16 1.25 -17.14 3.69
CA ALA A 16 1.34 -17.24 5.15
C ALA A 16 -0.04 -17.47 5.77
N THR A 17 -1.06 -16.76 5.31
CA THR A 17 -2.43 -16.90 5.83
C THR A 17 -3.02 -18.28 5.53
N PHE A 18 -2.82 -18.78 4.32
CA PHE A 18 -3.25 -20.14 3.98
C PHE A 18 -2.54 -21.19 4.83
N VAL A 19 -1.22 -21.07 4.95
CA VAL A 19 -0.40 -22.02 5.72
C VAL A 19 -0.74 -21.97 7.22
N ALA A 20 -1.02 -20.79 7.78
CA ALA A 20 -1.51 -20.64 9.15
C ALA A 20 -2.86 -21.34 9.35
N THR A 21 -3.78 -21.17 8.40
CA THR A 21 -5.11 -21.79 8.43
C THR A 21 -5.04 -23.32 8.33
N LEU A 22 -4.09 -23.86 7.55
CA LEU A 22 -3.83 -25.29 7.49
C LEU A 22 -3.28 -25.85 8.81
N ALA A 23 -2.45 -25.09 9.52
CA ALA A 23 -1.87 -25.52 10.79
C ALA A 23 -2.90 -25.50 11.92
N ASP A 24 -3.63 -24.40 12.05
CA ASP A 24 -4.70 -24.21 13.03
C ASP A 24 -5.70 -23.17 12.47
N PRO A 25 -6.96 -23.55 12.21
CA PRO A 25 -7.97 -22.63 11.72
C PRO A 25 -8.15 -21.39 12.59
N SER A 26 -7.98 -21.49 13.92
CA SER A 26 -8.12 -20.36 14.83
C SER A 26 -6.99 -19.34 14.68
N ALA A 27 -5.75 -19.83 14.52
CA ALA A 27 -4.60 -19.00 14.19
C ALA A 27 -4.73 -18.38 12.78
N GLY A 28 -5.26 -19.15 11.82
CA GLY A 28 -5.57 -18.69 10.47
C GLY A 28 -6.54 -17.52 10.44
N VAL A 29 -7.67 -17.61 11.16
CA VAL A 29 -8.64 -16.51 11.28
C VAL A 29 -8.01 -15.27 11.92
N THR A 30 -7.22 -15.47 12.99
CA THR A 30 -6.51 -14.36 13.66
C THR A 30 -5.56 -13.65 12.70
N LEU A 31 -4.77 -14.41 11.93
CA LEU A 31 -3.85 -13.86 10.96
C LEU A 31 -4.57 -13.19 9.78
N ALA A 32 -5.66 -13.78 9.28
CA ALA A 32 -6.48 -13.20 8.22
C ALA A 32 -7.05 -11.83 8.62
N ILE A 33 -7.52 -11.68 9.86
CA ILE A 33 -7.98 -10.37 10.38
C ILE A 33 -6.81 -9.39 10.47
N ALA A 34 -5.64 -9.84 10.93
CA ALA A 34 -4.46 -8.98 11.02
C ALA A 34 -4.02 -8.46 9.64
N ILE A 35 -4.00 -9.33 8.62
CA ILE A 35 -3.66 -8.95 7.24
C ILE A 35 -4.75 -8.06 6.63
N ALA A 36 -6.03 -8.35 6.87
CA ALA A 36 -7.13 -7.50 6.41
C ALA A 36 -6.97 -6.04 6.90
N VAL A 37 -6.58 -5.85 8.17
CA VAL A 37 -6.29 -4.52 8.71
C VAL A 37 -5.02 -3.91 8.10
N HIS A 38 -3.98 -4.71 7.84
CA HIS A 38 -2.73 -4.27 7.21
C HIS A 38 -2.93 -3.77 5.77
N ASN A 39 -3.86 -4.38 5.04
CA ASN A 39 -4.16 -4.05 3.65
C ASN A 39 -4.78 -2.66 3.46
N ILE A 40 -5.38 -2.09 4.53
CA ILE A 40 -5.89 -0.72 4.47
C ILE A 40 -4.73 0.29 4.33
N PRO A 41 -3.74 0.36 5.26
CA PRO A 41 -2.50 1.12 5.07
C PRO A 41 -1.81 0.88 3.74
N GLU A 42 -1.74 -0.37 3.28
CA GLU A 42 -1.05 -0.68 2.04
C GLU A 42 -1.77 -0.07 0.81
N GLY A 43 -3.09 -0.27 0.71
CA GLY A 43 -3.89 0.33 -0.35
C GLY A 43 -3.80 1.87 -0.34
N LEU A 44 -3.68 2.48 0.84
CA LEU A 44 -3.38 3.92 0.98
C LEU A 44 -2.02 4.27 0.37
N CYS A 45 -0.98 3.52 0.71
CA CYS A 45 0.40 3.74 0.25
C CYS A 45 0.57 3.57 -1.27
N VAL A 46 -0.19 2.69 -1.92
CA VAL A 46 -0.14 2.51 -3.39
C VAL A 46 -0.96 3.57 -4.13
N SER A 47 -2.17 3.84 -3.66
CA SER A 47 -3.12 4.70 -4.38
C SER A 47 -2.78 6.20 -4.28
N MET A 48 -2.34 6.70 -3.12
CA MET A 48 -1.98 8.11 -2.93
C MET A 48 -0.95 8.62 -3.97
N PRO A 49 0.21 7.95 -4.15
CA PRO A 49 1.22 8.47 -5.04
C PRO A 49 0.82 8.41 -6.51
N ILE A 50 0.06 7.37 -6.89
CA ILE A 50 -0.45 7.22 -8.26
C ILE A 50 -1.50 8.30 -8.54
N TYR A 51 -2.39 8.57 -7.59
CA TYR A 51 -3.37 9.65 -7.73
C TYR A 51 -2.69 11.02 -7.80
N ALA A 52 -1.68 11.27 -6.96
CA ALA A 52 -0.92 12.51 -6.97
C ALA A 52 -0.21 12.76 -8.32
N ALA A 53 0.28 11.70 -8.96
CA ALA A 53 0.96 11.81 -10.26
C ALA A 53 -0.01 11.84 -11.47
N THR A 54 -1.16 11.18 -11.39
CA THR A 54 -2.05 10.98 -12.56
C THR A 54 -3.37 11.74 -12.51
N GLY A 55 -3.80 12.21 -11.33
CA GLY A 55 -5.12 12.82 -11.11
C GLY A 55 -6.31 11.86 -11.31
N ASN A 56 -6.08 10.58 -11.63
CA ASN A 56 -7.12 9.63 -11.99
C ASN A 56 -7.39 8.65 -10.84
N ARG A 57 -8.59 8.76 -10.25
CA ARG A 57 -9.03 7.92 -9.11
C ARG A 57 -9.14 6.45 -9.47
N VAL A 58 -9.67 6.13 -10.65
CA VAL A 58 -9.89 4.75 -11.11
C VAL A 58 -8.55 4.05 -11.32
N LYS A 59 -7.57 4.73 -11.90
CA LYS A 59 -6.22 4.18 -12.03
C LYS A 59 -5.60 3.91 -10.66
N ALA A 60 -5.66 4.87 -9.74
CA ALA A 60 -5.10 4.72 -8.39
C ALA A 60 -5.71 3.54 -7.62
N ILE A 61 -7.02 3.38 -7.66
CA ILE A 61 -7.72 2.24 -7.05
C ILE A 61 -7.39 0.93 -7.78
N GLY A 62 -7.34 0.95 -9.12
CA GLY A 62 -7.03 -0.23 -9.93
C GLY A 62 -5.64 -0.81 -9.64
N TYR A 63 -4.63 0.05 -9.45
CA TYR A 63 -3.29 -0.42 -9.05
C TYR A 63 -3.24 -0.95 -7.63
N ALA A 64 -4.02 -0.39 -6.70
CA ALA A 64 -4.14 -0.94 -5.35
C ALA A 64 -4.85 -2.31 -5.37
N LEU A 65 -5.94 -2.44 -6.12
CA LEU A 65 -6.61 -3.73 -6.31
C LEU A 65 -5.69 -4.78 -6.93
N LEU A 66 -4.82 -4.37 -7.86
CA LEU A 66 -3.86 -5.27 -8.48
C LEU A 66 -2.83 -5.81 -7.47
N SER A 67 -2.47 -5.07 -6.40
CA SER A 67 -1.63 -5.63 -5.33
C SER A 67 -2.37 -6.70 -4.53
N GLY A 68 -3.65 -6.45 -4.19
CA GLY A 68 -4.50 -7.42 -3.49
C GLY A 68 -4.69 -8.73 -4.26
N VAL A 69 -4.73 -8.69 -5.60
CA VAL A 69 -4.82 -9.91 -6.44
C VAL A 69 -3.63 -10.84 -6.21
N THR A 70 -2.44 -10.32 -5.93
CA THR A 70 -1.23 -11.12 -5.69
C THR A 70 -1.34 -11.95 -4.40
N GLU A 71 -2.08 -11.44 -3.40
CA GLU A 71 -2.41 -12.19 -2.17
C GLU A 71 -3.23 -13.43 -2.47
N ILE A 72 -4.24 -13.28 -3.34
CA ILE A 72 -5.11 -14.37 -3.80
C ILE A 72 -4.26 -15.48 -4.44
N PHE A 73 -3.33 -15.08 -5.30
CA PHE A 73 -2.40 -16.02 -5.94
C PHE A 73 -1.48 -16.70 -4.94
N GLY A 74 -1.01 -15.99 -3.90
CA GLY A 74 -0.21 -16.57 -2.82
C GLY A 74 -0.95 -17.65 -2.04
N ALA A 75 -2.18 -17.36 -1.63
CA ALA A 75 -3.03 -18.32 -0.92
C ALA A 75 -3.40 -19.53 -1.80
N LEU A 76 -3.75 -19.29 -3.07
CA LEU A 76 -4.07 -20.36 -4.03
C LEU A 76 -2.85 -21.23 -4.34
N PHE A 77 -1.67 -20.62 -4.48
CA PHE A 77 -0.41 -21.35 -4.64
C PHE A 77 -0.15 -22.22 -3.40
N GLY A 78 -0.34 -21.67 -2.21
CA GLY A 78 -0.30 -22.41 -0.95
C GLY A 78 -1.22 -23.62 -0.98
N TYR A 79 -2.46 -23.44 -1.41
CA TYR A 79 -3.43 -24.53 -1.54
C TYR A 79 -3.00 -25.61 -2.53
N LEU A 80 -2.55 -25.23 -3.72
CA LEU A 80 -2.18 -26.20 -4.76
C LEU A 80 -0.94 -27.01 -4.39
N VAL A 81 0.04 -26.37 -3.74
CA VAL A 81 1.34 -27.00 -3.45
C VAL A 81 1.34 -27.71 -2.09
N LEU A 82 0.66 -27.17 -1.07
CA LEU A 82 0.81 -27.64 0.31
C LEU A 82 -0.37 -28.43 0.87
N ARG A 83 -1.52 -28.51 0.19
CA ARG A 83 -2.74 -29.22 0.67
C ARG A 83 -2.51 -30.70 1.03
N GLY A 84 -1.43 -31.32 0.57
CA GLY A 84 -1.07 -32.71 0.91
C GLY A 84 0.32 -32.91 1.52
N ALA A 85 1.09 -31.85 1.73
CA ALA A 85 2.53 -31.96 1.98
C ALA A 85 2.92 -32.19 3.46
N GLY A 86 1.98 -32.09 4.41
CA GLY A 86 2.25 -32.33 5.84
C GLY A 86 3.48 -31.58 6.36
N MET A 87 3.40 -30.26 6.49
CA MET A 87 4.53 -29.45 6.94
C MET A 87 4.91 -29.74 8.39
N SER A 88 6.22 -29.82 8.67
CA SER A 88 6.72 -29.89 10.05
C SER A 88 6.64 -28.54 10.75
N PRO A 89 6.59 -28.49 12.10
CA PRO A 89 6.64 -27.24 12.88
C PRO A 89 7.83 -26.35 12.51
N LEU A 90 8.98 -26.95 12.17
CA LEU A 90 10.17 -26.22 11.72
C LEU A 90 9.93 -25.51 10.38
N ALA A 91 9.26 -26.18 9.44
CA ALA A 91 8.97 -25.59 8.13
C ALA A 91 8.00 -24.40 8.24
N TYR A 92 6.99 -24.49 9.11
CA TYR A 92 6.13 -23.36 9.47
C TYR A 92 6.95 -22.19 10.04
N GLY A 93 7.82 -22.47 11.00
CA GLY A 93 8.69 -21.46 11.62
C GLY A 93 9.62 -20.75 10.63
N ILE A 94 10.22 -21.50 9.70
CA ILE A 94 11.06 -20.93 8.64
C ILE A 94 10.22 -20.05 7.70
N LEU A 95 9.04 -20.51 7.27
CA LEU A 95 8.17 -19.73 6.39
C LEU A 95 7.75 -18.41 7.05
N PHE A 96 7.19 -18.46 8.26
CA PHE A 96 6.79 -17.24 8.97
C PHE A 96 7.98 -16.33 9.31
N GLY A 97 9.15 -16.91 9.61
CA GLY A 97 10.38 -16.15 9.80
C GLY A 97 10.82 -15.40 8.54
N MET A 98 10.74 -16.03 7.36
CA MET A 98 11.02 -15.35 6.09
C MET A 98 10.01 -14.25 5.78
N VAL A 99 8.72 -14.50 6.01
CA VAL A 99 7.66 -13.50 5.82
C VAL A 99 7.86 -12.31 6.76
N ALA A 100 8.11 -12.56 8.04
CA ALA A 100 8.39 -11.49 9.00
C ALA A 100 9.65 -10.69 8.63
N GLY A 101 10.73 -11.38 8.23
CA GLY A 101 11.97 -10.74 7.81
C GLY A 101 11.81 -9.88 6.56
N MET A 102 11.05 -10.34 5.57
CA MET A 102 10.80 -9.54 4.37
C MET A 102 9.94 -8.32 4.68
N MET A 103 8.97 -8.39 5.60
CA MET A 103 8.14 -7.24 5.97
C MET A 103 8.95 -6.14 6.63
N VAL A 104 9.91 -6.52 7.48
CA VAL A 104 10.89 -5.58 8.03
C VAL A 104 11.73 -4.97 6.90
N PHE A 105 12.22 -5.78 5.95
CA PHE A 105 13.01 -5.29 4.83
C PHE A 105 12.23 -4.29 3.95
N VAL A 106 11.00 -4.63 3.54
CA VAL A 106 10.12 -3.76 2.74
C VAL A 106 9.84 -2.45 3.48
N SER A 107 9.57 -2.51 4.79
CA SER A 107 9.35 -1.32 5.61
C SER A 107 10.55 -0.38 5.59
N LEU A 108 11.75 -0.94 5.75
CA LEU A 108 12.99 -0.15 5.81
C LEU A 108 13.43 0.38 4.44
N LYS A 109 13.26 -0.41 3.37
CA LYS A 109 13.81 -0.09 2.04
C LYS A 109 12.84 0.61 1.12
N GLU A 110 11.54 0.35 1.25
CA GLU A 110 10.53 0.90 0.36
C GLU A 110 9.67 1.96 1.09
N LEU A 111 9.08 1.62 2.24
CA LEU A 111 8.12 2.50 2.91
C LEU A 111 8.77 3.76 3.50
N ILE A 112 9.85 3.61 4.29
CA ILE A 112 10.54 4.75 4.88
C ILE A 112 11.08 5.70 3.80
N PRO A 113 11.85 5.26 2.78
CA PRO A 113 12.39 6.17 1.78
C PRO A 113 11.31 6.82 0.92
N THR A 114 10.24 6.09 0.59
CA THR A 114 9.09 6.67 -0.15
C THR A 114 8.41 7.76 0.68
N SER A 115 8.23 7.55 1.99
CA SER A 115 7.64 8.56 2.87
C SER A 115 8.50 9.83 2.96
N LEU A 116 9.82 9.68 3.02
CA LEU A 116 10.77 10.80 3.05
C LEU A 116 10.76 11.58 1.73
N GLN A 117 10.78 10.89 0.59
CA GLN A 117 10.68 11.54 -0.73
C GLN A 117 9.39 12.34 -0.88
N TYR A 118 8.26 11.81 -0.39
CA TYR A 118 6.97 12.52 -0.39
C TYR A 118 6.95 13.74 0.55
N ALA A 119 7.62 13.65 1.72
CA ALA A 119 7.74 14.77 2.64
C ALA A 119 8.61 15.89 2.05
N THR A 120 9.81 15.56 1.58
CA THR A 120 10.75 16.53 0.99
C THR A 120 10.18 17.21 -0.25
N GLY A 121 9.47 16.48 -1.11
CA GLY A 121 8.81 17.06 -2.29
C GLY A 121 7.73 18.10 -1.93
N ARG A 122 6.99 17.88 -0.84
CA ARG A 122 6.03 18.86 -0.31
C ARG A 122 6.73 20.11 0.23
N ASP A 123 7.81 19.93 0.97
CA ASP A 123 8.59 21.05 1.53
C ASP A 123 9.20 21.92 0.43
N GLN A 124 9.77 21.29 -0.62
CA GLN A 124 10.29 21.99 -1.79
C GLN A 124 9.21 22.80 -2.51
N HIS A 125 8.02 22.23 -2.71
CA HIS A 125 6.89 22.94 -3.31
C HIS A 125 6.48 24.15 -2.44
N GLN A 126 6.37 23.96 -1.12
CA GLN A 126 5.98 25.03 -0.20
C GLN A 126 7.04 26.13 -0.09
N GLN A 127 8.32 25.77 -0.17
CA GLN A 127 9.43 26.73 -0.20
C GLN A 127 9.46 27.50 -1.53
N ALA A 128 9.21 26.85 -2.67
CA ALA A 128 9.05 27.54 -3.95
C ALA A 128 7.88 28.55 -3.92
N LEU A 129 6.75 28.19 -3.28
CA LEU A 129 5.62 29.09 -3.10
C LEU A 129 5.95 30.30 -2.21
N SER A 130 6.69 30.12 -1.12
CA SER A 130 7.05 31.22 -0.22
C SER A 130 8.02 32.21 -0.88
N HIS A 131 8.97 31.72 -1.69
CA HIS A 131 9.81 32.56 -2.54
C HIS A 131 8.99 33.33 -3.58
N ALA A 132 8.08 32.65 -4.29
CA ALA A 132 7.20 33.28 -5.26
C ALA A 132 6.28 34.37 -4.65
N GLN A 133 5.80 34.18 -3.42
CA GLN A 133 5.03 35.19 -2.68
C GLN A 133 5.90 36.39 -2.28
N LYS A 134 7.16 36.15 -1.87
CA LYS A 134 8.12 37.22 -1.56
C LYS A 134 8.40 38.10 -2.78
N ASP A 135 8.53 37.49 -3.96
CA ASP A 135 8.73 38.22 -5.21
C ASP A 135 7.50 39.02 -5.65
N ARG A 136 6.28 38.51 -5.35
CA ARG A 136 5.04 39.27 -5.54
C ARG A 136 5.03 40.54 -4.67
N HIS A 137 5.38 40.43 -3.38
CA HIS A 137 5.45 41.60 -2.48
C HIS A 137 6.49 42.63 -2.92
N GLN A 138 7.55 42.21 -3.60
CA GLN A 138 8.56 43.11 -4.19
C GLN A 138 8.15 43.66 -5.57
N GLY A 139 6.94 43.39 -6.05
CA GLY A 139 6.43 43.90 -7.34
C GLY A 139 7.11 43.29 -8.57
N LYS A 140 7.86 42.19 -8.43
CA LYS A 140 8.64 41.60 -9.53
C LYS A 140 7.82 40.77 -10.51
N CYS A 141 6.62 40.32 -10.15
CA CYS A 141 5.81 39.43 -11.01
C CYS A 141 4.29 39.68 -10.89
N PRO A 142 3.69 40.54 -11.73
CA PRO A 142 2.24 40.77 -11.73
C PRO A 142 1.41 39.59 -12.27
N CYS A 143 2.00 38.71 -13.11
CA CYS A 143 1.29 37.60 -13.76
C CYS A 143 1.12 36.34 -12.89
N LEU A 144 1.84 36.24 -11.76
CA LEU A 144 2.00 34.99 -10.99
C LEU A 144 0.77 34.63 -10.13
N ALA A 145 -0.18 35.56 -9.98
CA ALA A 145 -1.35 35.38 -9.14
C ALA A 145 -2.30 34.26 -9.59
N SER A 146 -2.36 33.99 -10.90
CA SER A 146 -3.18 32.92 -11.47
C SER A 146 -2.51 31.54 -11.40
N CYS A 147 -1.19 31.47 -11.23
CA CYS A 147 -0.44 30.20 -11.14
C CYS A 147 -0.27 29.68 -9.70
N LEU A 148 -0.51 30.53 -8.69
CA LEU A 148 -0.22 30.24 -7.27
C LEU A 148 -1.44 29.78 -6.46
N ALA A 149 -2.56 29.41 -7.10
CA ALA A 149 -3.70 28.89 -6.37
C ALA A 149 -3.26 27.65 -5.56
N PRO A 150 -3.40 27.66 -4.22
CA PRO A 150 -3.00 26.50 -3.42
C PRO A 150 -3.83 25.29 -3.87
N PRO A 151 -3.28 24.07 -3.85
CA PRO A 151 -4.04 22.85 -4.11
C PRO A 151 -4.96 22.53 -2.91
N SER A 152 -5.75 23.50 -2.42
CA SER A 152 -6.72 23.32 -1.35
C SER A 152 -7.94 22.51 -1.78
N CYS A 153 -8.12 22.26 -3.09
CA CYS A 153 -9.18 21.42 -3.65
C CYS A 153 -8.80 19.92 -3.77
N GLY A 154 -7.51 19.57 -3.65
CA GLY A 154 -7.01 18.20 -3.86
C GLY A 154 -7.06 17.30 -2.63
N ALA A 155 -6.75 17.84 -1.45
CA ALA A 155 -6.50 17.04 -0.24
C ALA A 155 -7.69 16.16 0.18
N ARG A 156 -8.92 16.71 0.13
CA ARG A 156 -10.14 15.98 0.51
C ARG A 156 -10.45 14.82 -0.44
N THR A 157 -10.10 14.99 -1.72
CA THR A 157 -10.29 13.97 -2.75
C THR A 157 -9.26 12.85 -2.63
N THR A 158 -8.00 13.20 -2.36
CA THR A 158 -6.91 12.24 -2.18
C THR A 158 -7.17 11.33 -0.99
N THR A 159 -7.67 11.87 0.14
CA THR A 159 -8.00 11.07 1.32
C THR A 159 -9.13 10.07 1.04
N SER A 160 -10.19 10.49 0.35
CA SER A 160 -11.28 9.58 0.00
C SER A 160 -10.83 8.45 -0.93
N VAL A 161 -10.09 8.76 -2.00
CA VAL A 161 -9.54 7.75 -2.93
C VAL A 161 -8.69 6.73 -2.19
N ALA A 162 -7.86 7.22 -1.26
CA ALA A 162 -6.96 6.38 -0.52
C ALA A 162 -7.74 5.42 0.41
N VAL A 163 -8.72 5.91 1.18
CA VAL A 163 -9.54 5.06 2.08
C VAL A 163 -10.32 4.01 1.28
N PHE A 164 -10.92 4.39 0.15
CA PHE A 164 -11.61 3.45 -0.72
C PHE A 164 -10.67 2.40 -1.30
N ALA A 165 -9.44 2.77 -1.68
CA ALA A 165 -8.45 1.81 -2.14
C ALA A 165 -8.07 0.79 -1.06
N GLY A 166 -7.80 1.26 0.17
CA GLY A 166 -7.49 0.37 1.30
C GLY A 166 -8.64 -0.60 1.63
N MET A 167 -9.89 -0.11 1.65
CA MET A 167 -11.06 -0.97 1.84
C MET A 167 -11.25 -1.97 0.69
N ALA A 168 -10.93 -1.58 -0.54
CA ALA A 168 -11.06 -2.45 -1.71
C ALA A 168 -10.04 -3.59 -1.68
N VAL A 169 -8.80 -3.33 -1.26
CA VAL A 169 -7.77 -4.37 -1.04
C VAL A 169 -8.20 -5.30 0.10
N MET A 170 -8.63 -4.75 1.23
CA MET A 170 -9.16 -5.54 2.34
C MET A 170 -10.33 -6.46 1.90
N ALA A 171 -11.30 -5.92 1.15
CA ALA A 171 -12.44 -6.67 0.65
C ALA A 171 -12.03 -7.79 -0.31
N SER A 172 -11.05 -7.53 -1.20
CA SER A 172 -10.53 -8.57 -2.09
C SER A 172 -9.86 -9.73 -1.35
N SER A 173 -9.19 -9.45 -0.24
CA SER A 173 -8.51 -10.45 0.59
C SER A 173 -9.51 -11.24 1.42
N LEU A 174 -10.53 -10.59 1.98
CA LEU A 174 -11.61 -11.23 2.76
C LEU A 174 -12.46 -12.19 1.91
N LEU A 175 -12.62 -11.93 0.60
CA LEU A 175 -13.33 -12.82 -0.31
C LEU A 175 -12.67 -14.22 -0.43
N LEU A 176 -11.39 -14.38 -0.12
CA LEU A 176 -10.75 -15.70 -0.08
C LEU A 176 -11.12 -16.52 1.15
N PHE A 177 -11.36 -15.85 2.27
CA PHE A 177 -11.49 -16.52 3.56
C PHE A 177 -12.95 -16.79 3.95
N GLY A 178 -13.90 -16.45 3.07
CA GLY A 178 -15.30 -16.87 3.19
C GLY A 178 -16.00 -16.35 4.43
N ALA A 179 -16.05 -15.02 4.57
CA ALA A 179 -17.15 -14.40 5.32
C ALA A 179 -18.49 -14.71 4.64
#